data_AF-A0A2N7UBF3-F1
#
_entry.id   AF-A0A2N7UBF3-F1
#
_cell.length_a   1.000
_cell.length_b   1.000
_cell.length_c   1.000
_cell.angle_alpha   90.00
_cell.angle_beta   90.00
_cell.angle_gamma   90.00
#
_symmetry.space_group_name_H-M   'P 1'
#
loop_
_entity.id
_entity.type
_entity.pdbx_description
1 polymer ?
#
loop_
_entity_poly.entity_id
_entity_poly.type
_entity_poly.pdbx_seq_one_letter_code
_entity_poly.pdbx_strand_id
1 'polypeptide(L)'
;MQRMTALFSAALLTAGLMTAQAHAQQDPAQDPAAGQQQPQADAPAQDFSDDQLQQFADASQDIAVISQEYTERLHAAEDEQTQQEVRMEANDRMVEVVEDSGLDVDTFNAIGHAIQQDPELMQRVQEMAEQS
;
A
#
# COMPACT_ATOMS: atom_id res chain seq x y z
N MET A 1 -22.10 46.14 31.99
CA MET A 1 -21.03 46.54 32.92
C MET A 1 -21.50 46.29 34.34
N GLN A 2 -20.90 45.32 35.05
CA GLN A 2 -20.81 45.31 36.51
C GLN A 2 -19.43 44.75 36.83
N ARG A 3 -18.70 45.51 37.63
CA ARG A 3 -17.30 45.29 37.97
C ARG A 3 -17.22 44.79 39.42
N MET A 4 -16.05 44.23 39.71
CA MET A 4 -15.34 44.20 41.00
C MET A 4 -15.70 43.10 41.99
N THR A 5 -14.83 42.56 42.83
CA THR A 5 -13.36 42.45 43.00
C THR A 5 -13.24 41.83 44.40
N ALA A 6 -12.39 40.82 44.62
CA ALA A 6 -11.60 40.58 45.86
C ALA A 6 -11.06 39.13 45.85
N LEU A 7 -9.78 38.92 45.56
CA LEU A 7 -8.63 38.93 46.49
C LEU A 7 -8.68 37.80 47.52
N PHE A 8 -7.73 36.85 47.46
CA PHE A 8 -6.59 36.79 48.39
C PHE A 8 -5.65 35.62 48.04
N SER A 9 -4.37 35.96 47.95
CA SER A 9 -3.22 35.06 47.80
C SER A 9 -3.02 34.16 49.02
N ALA A 10 -2.48 32.95 48.82
CA ALA A 10 -1.21 32.53 49.44
C ALA A 10 -0.94 31.03 49.18
N ALA A 11 0.32 30.74 48.87
CA ALA A 11 0.88 29.46 48.51
C ALA A 11 0.86 28.44 49.65
N LEU A 12 0.95 27.14 49.30
CA LEU A 12 1.80 26.18 50.00
C LEU A 12 2.15 25.01 49.07
N LEU A 13 3.45 24.92 48.77
CA LEU A 13 4.11 23.80 48.09
C LEU A 13 3.99 22.54 48.96
N THR A 14 3.50 21.44 48.38
CA THR A 14 3.86 20.10 48.85
C THR A 14 4.22 19.23 47.65
N ALA A 15 5.50 18.86 47.61
CA ALA A 15 6.03 17.85 46.71
C ALA A 15 5.50 16.47 47.12
N GLY A 16 4.83 15.78 46.20
CA GLY A 16 4.50 14.37 46.29
C GLY A 16 5.14 13.65 45.11
N LEU A 17 6.24 12.94 45.38
CA LEU A 17 6.91 12.05 44.45
C LEU A 17 6.20 10.68 44.46
N MET A 18 6.02 10.14 43.24
CA MET A 18 5.73 8.75 42.89
C MET A 18 4.37 8.16 43.29
N THR A 19 3.51 7.87 42.30
CA THR A 19 3.06 6.51 41.95
C THR A 19 2.10 6.53 40.76
N ALA A 20 2.40 5.71 39.74
CA ALA A 20 1.49 5.10 38.76
C ALA A 20 0.45 6.01 38.07
N GLN A 21 0.84 6.59 36.94
CA GLN A 21 -0.11 7.06 35.92
C GLN A 21 -0.56 5.89 35.06
N ALA A 22 -1.48 5.09 35.63
CA ALA A 22 -2.48 4.39 34.86
C ALA A 22 -3.49 5.44 34.40
N HIS A 23 -3.37 5.90 33.14
CA HIS A 23 -4.39 6.73 32.52
C HIS A 23 -5.62 5.87 32.23
N ALA A 24 -6.67 6.07 33.02
CA ALA A 24 -8.02 5.61 32.72
C ALA A 24 -9.00 6.72 33.08
N GLN A 25 -9.50 7.43 32.07
CA GLN A 25 -10.91 7.75 31.85
C GLN A 25 -11.06 8.83 30.77
N GLN A 26 -11.52 8.41 29.58
CA GLN A 26 -12.73 8.90 28.90
C GLN A 26 -12.83 8.28 27.49
N ASP A 27 -13.89 7.50 27.26
CA ASP A 27 -14.36 6.93 25.97
C ASP A 27 -15.87 7.31 25.85
N PRO A 28 -16.55 7.40 24.68
CA PRO A 28 -16.38 6.54 23.51
C PRO A 28 -16.33 7.27 22.14
N ALA A 29 -15.29 7.04 21.35
CA ALA A 29 -15.35 7.05 19.88
C ALA A 29 -14.04 6.49 19.31
N GLN A 30 -13.81 5.22 19.61
CA GLN A 30 -12.82 4.41 18.93
C GLN A 30 -13.37 4.11 17.53
N ASP A 31 -12.90 4.87 16.55
CA ASP A 31 -12.58 4.25 15.27
C ASP A 31 -11.05 4.17 15.23
N PRO A 32 -10.44 3.06 15.68
CA PRO A 32 -9.12 2.76 15.19
C PRO A 32 -9.37 2.41 13.74
N ALA A 33 -9.26 3.41 12.85
CA ALA A 33 -8.97 3.14 11.46
C ALA A 33 -7.78 2.19 11.51
N ALA A 34 -8.09 0.91 11.30
CA ALA A 34 -7.15 -0.16 11.17
C ALA A 34 -6.38 0.15 9.89
N GLY A 35 -5.44 1.08 10.00
CA GLY A 35 -4.21 1.00 9.26
C GLY A 35 -3.63 -0.35 9.65
N GLN A 36 -4.03 -1.36 8.89
CA GLN A 36 -3.34 -2.62 8.75
C GLN A 36 -1.92 -2.21 8.34
N GLN A 37 -1.10 -1.89 9.33
CA GLN A 37 0.34 -1.96 9.23
C GLN A 37 0.59 -3.45 9.05
N GLN A 38 0.45 -3.92 7.80
CA GLN A 38 1.03 -5.19 7.41
C GLN A 38 2.47 -5.12 7.91
N PRO A 39 2.93 -6.11 8.70
CA PRO A 39 4.34 -6.18 9.01
C PRO A 39 5.07 -6.13 7.68
N GLN A 40 5.84 -5.06 7.46
CA GLN A 40 6.91 -5.07 6.47
C GLN A 40 7.84 -6.17 6.97
N ALA A 41 7.56 -7.40 6.53
CA ALA A 41 8.54 -8.44 6.53
C ALA A 41 9.65 -7.87 5.64
N ASP A 42 10.82 -7.65 6.23
CA ASP A 42 12.06 -7.52 5.48
C ASP A 42 12.11 -8.76 4.57
N ALA A 43 11.65 -8.60 3.33
CA ALA A 43 11.79 -9.63 2.33
C ALA A 43 13.30 -9.83 2.19
N PRO A 44 13.79 -11.09 2.27
CA PRO A 44 15.20 -11.32 1.97
C PRO A 44 15.49 -10.67 0.62
N ALA A 45 16.63 -9.98 0.49
CA ALA A 45 17.07 -9.44 -0.78
C ALA A 45 17.05 -10.60 -1.79
N GLN A 46 16.01 -10.64 -2.62
CA GLN A 46 15.86 -11.64 -3.66
C GLN A 46 16.69 -11.12 -4.82
N ASP A 47 17.74 -11.86 -5.15
CA ASP A 47 18.49 -11.62 -6.37
C ASP A 47 17.65 -12.15 -7.54
N PHE A 48 17.10 -11.24 -8.34
CA PHE A 48 16.41 -11.56 -9.59
C PHE A 48 17.42 -11.61 -10.74
N SER A 49 17.28 -12.60 -11.63
CA SER A 49 18.12 -12.68 -12.83
C SER A 49 17.74 -11.60 -13.85
N ASP A 50 18.68 -11.25 -14.72
CA ASP A 50 18.44 -10.32 -15.84
C ASP A 50 17.28 -10.79 -16.72
N ASP A 51 17.20 -12.10 -16.98
CA ASP A 51 16.08 -12.70 -17.73
C ASP A 51 14.74 -12.48 -17.02
N GLN A 52 14.67 -12.68 -15.69
CA GLN A 52 13.44 -12.45 -14.93
C GLN A 52 13.03 -10.98 -14.93
N LEU A 53 14.00 -10.06 -14.86
CA LEU A 53 13.75 -8.63 -14.90
C LEU A 53 13.29 -8.16 -16.29
N GLN A 54 13.85 -8.75 -17.36
CA GLN A 54 13.40 -8.51 -18.73
C GLN A 54 11.98 -9.04 -18.94
N GLN A 55 11.68 -10.28 -18.54
CA GLN A 55 10.34 -10.84 -18.62
C GLN A 55 9.32 -10.02 -17.82
N PHE A 56 9.72 -9.51 -16.66
CA PHE A 56 8.88 -8.61 -15.86
C PHE A 56 8.63 -7.28 -16.57
N ALA A 57 9.65 -6.70 -17.21
CA ALA A 57 9.53 -5.48 -17.99
C ALA A 57 8.55 -5.65 -19.17
N ASP A 58 8.65 -6.78 -19.88
CA ASP A 58 7.76 -7.12 -21.01
C ASP A 58 6.32 -7.32 -20.51
N ALA A 59 6.12 -8.18 -19.51
CA ALA A 59 4.81 -8.46 -18.93
C ALA A 59 4.15 -7.19 -18.35
N SER A 60 4.93 -6.30 -17.73
CA SER A 60 4.41 -5.06 -17.16
C SER A 60 3.85 -4.10 -18.21
N GLN A 61 4.44 -4.07 -19.40
CA GLN A 61 3.94 -3.26 -20.51
C GLN A 61 2.60 -3.80 -21.01
N ASP A 62 2.49 -5.11 -21.21
CA ASP A 62 1.25 -5.76 -21.62
C ASP A 62 0.13 -5.64 -20.58
N ILE A 63 0.47 -5.80 -19.30
CA ILE A 63 -0.46 -5.59 -18.17
C ILE A 63 -0.94 -4.13 -18.14
N ALA A 64 -0.09 -3.15 -18.45
CA ALA A 64 -0.51 -1.75 -18.51
C ALA A 64 -1.57 -1.51 -19.60
N VAL A 65 -1.43 -2.15 -20.76
CA VAL A 65 -2.41 -2.10 -21.85
C VAL A 65 -3.72 -2.76 -21.42
N ILE A 66 -3.66 -3.96 -20.84
CA ILE A 66 -4.83 -4.68 -20.29
C ILE A 66 -5.53 -3.81 -19.23
N SER A 67 -4.79 -3.24 -18.29
CA SER A 67 -5.33 -2.40 -17.23
C SER A 67 -6.13 -1.22 -17.79
N GLN A 68 -5.63 -0.58 -18.85
CA GLN A 68 -6.34 0.48 -19.54
C GLN A 68 -7.63 -0.03 -20.19
N GLU A 69 -7.57 -1.12 -20.96
CA GLU A 69 -8.74 -1.72 -21.60
C GLU A 69 -9.84 -2.07 -20.58
N TYR A 70 -9.47 -2.74 -19.50
CA TYR A 70 -10.43 -3.17 -18.48
C TYR A 70 -10.96 -2.02 -17.63
N THR A 71 -10.19 -0.94 -17.47
CA THR A 71 -10.70 0.30 -16.87
C THR A 71 -11.83 0.89 -17.70
N GLU A 72 -11.67 0.94 -19.03
CA GLU A 72 -12.73 1.42 -19.93
C GLU A 72 -13.97 0.51 -19.89
N ARG A 73 -13.75 -0.81 -19.89
CA ARG A 73 -14.84 -1.79 -19.78
C ARG A 73 -15.57 -1.69 -18.44
N LEU A 74 -14.87 -1.44 -17.34
CA LEU A 74 -15.47 -1.22 -16.03
C LEU A 74 -16.30 0.06 -15.99
N HIS A 75 -15.82 1.12 -16.63
CA HIS A 75 -16.57 2.38 -16.74
C HIS A 75 -17.84 2.23 -17.59
N ALA A 76 -17.84 1.33 -18.57
CA ALA A 76 -18.99 1.02 -19.41
C ALA A 76 -20.00 0.05 -18.76
N ALA A 77 -19.61 -0.67 -17.70
CA ALA A 77 -20.46 -1.65 -17.04
C ALA A 77 -21.53 -0.98 -16.15
N GLU A 78 -22.80 -1.22 -16.46
CA GLU A 78 -23.94 -0.54 -15.85
C GLU A 78 -24.35 -1.10 -14.47
N ASP A 79 -24.05 -2.37 -14.20
CA ASP A 79 -24.48 -3.08 -13.00
C ASP A 79 -23.33 -3.82 -12.28
N GLU A 80 -23.54 -4.13 -11.00
CA GLU A 80 -22.53 -4.74 -10.14
C GLU A 80 -22.09 -6.14 -10.62
N GLN A 81 -22.99 -6.90 -11.23
CA GLN A 81 -22.68 -8.24 -11.73
C GLN A 81 -21.74 -8.13 -12.94
N THR A 82 -22.07 -7.29 -13.92
CA THR A 82 -21.21 -7.04 -15.08
C THR A 82 -19.84 -6.50 -14.65
N GLN A 83 -19.80 -5.59 -13.67
CA GLN A 83 -18.53 -5.11 -13.11
C GLN A 83 -17.71 -6.22 -12.46
N GLN A 84 -18.35 -7.19 -11.79
CA GLN A 84 -17.66 -8.33 -11.21
C GLN A 84 -17.09 -9.26 -12.29
N GLU A 85 -17.85 -9.52 -13.35
CA GLU A 85 -17.41 -10.31 -14.51
C GLU A 85 -16.18 -9.66 -15.18
N VAL A 86 -16.23 -8.34 -15.43
CA VAL A 86 -15.10 -7.60 -16.01
C VAL A 86 -13.86 -7.66 -15.09
N ARG A 87 -14.03 -7.57 -13.77
CA ARG A 87 -12.89 -7.71 -12.83
C ARG A 87 -12.29 -9.12 -12.85
N MET A 88 -13.11 -10.16 -12.93
CA MET A 88 -12.62 -11.54 -12.99
C MET A 88 -11.83 -11.78 -14.28
N GLU A 89 -12.39 -11.37 -15.43
CA GLU A 89 -11.73 -11.51 -16.72
C GLU A 89 -10.41 -10.71 -16.79
N ALA A 90 -10.37 -9.51 -16.18
CA ALA A 90 -9.14 -8.73 -16.05
C ALA A 90 -8.05 -9.50 -15.28
N ASN A 91 -8.41 -10.09 -14.13
CA ASN A 91 -7.46 -10.85 -13.30
C ASN A 91 -6.94 -12.08 -14.07
N ASP A 92 -7.83 -12.83 -14.71
CA ASP A 92 -7.47 -14.01 -15.50
C ASP A 92 -6.51 -13.62 -16.63
N ARG A 93 -6.80 -12.52 -17.34
CA ARG A 93 -5.94 -12.04 -18.43
C ARG A 93 -4.58 -11.51 -17.94
N MET A 94 -4.53 -10.86 -16.78
CA MET A 94 -3.27 -10.44 -16.17
C MET A 94 -2.41 -11.64 -15.79
N VAL A 95 -2.99 -12.70 -15.21
CA VAL A 95 -2.28 -13.95 -14.88
C VAL A 95 -1.72 -14.59 -16.15
N GLU A 96 -2.53 -14.71 -17.21
CA GLU A 96 -2.10 -15.28 -18.49
C GLU A 96 -0.89 -14.54 -19.08
N VAL A 97 -0.88 -13.20 -19.03
CA VAL A 97 0.27 -12.41 -19.51
C VAL A 97 1.54 -12.67 -18.70
N VAL A 98 1.42 -12.80 -17.38
CA VAL A 98 2.58 -13.15 -16.54
C VAL A 98 3.11 -14.53 -16.92
N GLU A 99 2.23 -15.53 -17.03
CA GLU A 99 2.63 -16.89 -17.39
C GLU A 99 3.23 -16.98 -18.81
N ASP A 100 2.66 -16.26 -19.79
CA ASP A 100 3.14 -16.19 -21.16
C ASP A 100 4.52 -15.54 -21.28
N SER A 101 4.87 -14.63 -20.37
CA SER A 101 6.22 -14.05 -20.29
C SER A 101 7.28 -15.06 -19.80
N GLY A 102 6.85 -16.21 -19.27
CA GLY A 102 7.72 -17.22 -18.67
C GLY A 102 8.03 -16.98 -17.19
N LEU A 103 7.33 -16.03 -16.56
CA LEU A 103 7.34 -15.82 -15.12
C LEU A 103 6.16 -16.54 -14.45
N ASP A 104 6.34 -16.92 -13.18
CA ASP A 104 5.20 -17.21 -12.33
C ASP A 104 4.71 -15.93 -11.62
N VAL A 105 3.44 -15.97 -11.19
CA VAL A 105 2.77 -14.83 -10.54
C VAL A 105 3.47 -14.42 -9.24
N ASP A 106 4.04 -15.35 -8.49
CA ASP A 106 4.73 -15.06 -7.23
C ASP A 106 6.02 -14.25 -7.49
N THR A 107 6.79 -14.64 -8.51
CA THR A 107 8.02 -13.97 -8.94
C THR A 107 7.71 -12.59 -9.49
N PHE A 108 6.69 -12.45 -10.34
CA PHE A 108 6.26 -11.15 -10.85
C PHE A 108 5.90 -10.19 -9.71
N ASN A 109 5.10 -10.65 -8.74
CA ASN A 109 4.73 -9.84 -7.58
C ASN A 109 5.94 -9.51 -6.68
N ALA A 110 6.86 -10.44 -6.50
CA ALA A 110 8.07 -10.22 -5.73
C ALA A 110 8.97 -9.14 -6.36
N ILE A 111 9.16 -9.17 -7.68
CA ILE A 111 9.87 -8.12 -8.43
C ILE A 111 9.14 -6.78 -8.27
N GLY A 112 7.83 -6.76 -8.44
CA GLY A 112 7.01 -5.56 -8.26
C GLY A 112 7.14 -4.93 -6.86
N HIS A 113 7.19 -5.76 -5.82
CA HIS A 113 7.42 -5.30 -4.44
C HIS A 113 8.86 -4.81 -4.19
N ALA A 114 9.84 -5.46 -4.79
CA ALA A 114 11.24 -5.07 -4.68
C ALA A 114 11.53 -3.73 -5.35
N ILE A 115 10.98 -3.49 -6.55
CA ILE A 115 11.11 -2.22 -7.30
C ILE A 115 10.60 -1.02 -6.49
N GLN A 116 9.56 -1.20 -5.66
CA GLN A 116 9.05 -0.13 -4.79
C GLN A 116 10.02 0.27 -3.68
N GLN A 117 10.95 -0.60 -3.32
CA GLN A 117 11.89 -0.44 -2.21
C GLN A 117 13.34 -0.20 -2.68
N ASP A 118 13.63 -0.53 -3.95
CA ASP A 118 14.95 -0.41 -4.56
C ASP A 118 14.90 0.48 -5.83
N PRO A 119 15.30 1.75 -5.72
CA PRO A 119 15.34 2.67 -6.86
C PRO A 119 16.32 2.27 -7.97
N GLU A 120 17.41 1.55 -7.65
CA GLU A 120 18.37 1.11 -8.66
C GLU A 120 17.78 -0.04 -9.48
N LEU A 121 17.10 -0.98 -8.81
CA LEU A 121 16.33 -2.04 -9.48
C LEU A 121 15.23 -1.47 -10.37
N MET A 122 14.51 -0.45 -9.88
CA MET A 122 13.50 0.26 -10.69
C MET A 122 14.09 0.83 -11.98
N GLN A 123 15.23 1.53 -11.89
CA GLN A 123 15.90 2.11 -13.06
C GLN A 123 16.32 1.02 -14.04
N ARG A 124 16.90 -0.07 -13.53
CA ARG A 124 17.32 -1.21 -14.35
C ARG A 124 16.16 -1.83 -15.16
N VAL A 125 15.01 -2.04 -14.53
CA VAL A 125 13.82 -2.59 -15.19
C VAL A 125 13.25 -1.60 -16.22
N GLN A 126 13.28 -0.30 -15.93
CA GLN A 126 12.87 0.72 -16.90
C GLN A 126 13.76 0.71 -18.15
N GLU A 127 15.08 0.62 -17.97
CA GLU A 127 16.02 0.53 -19.09
C GLU A 127 15.81 -0.74 -19.92
N MET A 128 15.45 -1.86 -19.30
CA MET A 128 15.09 -3.10 -20.00
C MET A 128 13.82 -2.94 -20.82
N ALA A 129 12.78 -2.32 -20.25
CA ALA A 129 11.53 -2.05 -20.95
C ALA A 129 11.74 -1.19 -22.22
N GLU A 130 12.64 -0.20 -22.17
CA GLU A 130 12.97 0.66 -23.32
C GLU A 130 13.73 -0.07 -24.44
N GLN A 131 14.35 -1.21 -24.15
CA GLN A 131 15.15 -2.01 -25.09
C GLN A 131 14.37 -3.16 -25.75
N SER A 132 13.10 -3.32 -25.38
CA SER A 132 12.23 -4.43 -25.78
C SER A 132 11.57 -4.21 -27.14
#